data_AF-A0ABD6EZC6-F1
#
_entry.id   AF-A0ABD6EZC6-F1
#
_cell.length_a   1.000
_cell.length_b   1.000
_cell.length_c   1.000
_cell.angle_alpha   90.00
_cell.angle_beta   90.00
_cell.angle_gamma   90.00
#
_symmetry.space_group_name_H-M   'P 1'
#
loop_
_entity.id
_entity.type
_entity.pdbx_description
1 polymer ?
#
loop_
_entity_poly.entity_id
_entity_poly.type
_entity_poly.pdbx_seq_one_letter_code
_entity_poly.pdbx_strand_id
1 'polypeptide(L)'
;MRCESVLLIACISVASAFLQQSVGVRGRLVCGDQPLSGATLKLINEKFGPNNQLAATKTDVFGNYVLSGGIGQIFGLDIKMKIYTSCNKAVMLCDREITLGIPGNFVTRTDRVVNWFNGGVLNMQFKFKDEETSCLH
;
A
#
# COMPACT_ATOMS: atom_id res chain seq x y z
N MET A 1 -42.12 -14.53 7.70
CA MET A 1 -41.92 -13.26 6.96
C MET A 1 -40.92 -12.30 7.61
N ARG A 2 -41.15 -11.69 8.79
CA ARG A 2 -40.17 -10.72 9.36
C ARG A 2 -38.85 -11.35 9.84
N CYS A 3 -38.90 -12.57 10.39
CA CYS A 3 -37.71 -13.22 10.95
C CYS A 3 -36.77 -13.80 9.86
N GLU A 4 -37.33 -14.35 8.78
CA GLU A 4 -36.57 -14.90 7.65
C GLU A 4 -35.80 -13.81 6.90
N SER A 5 -36.44 -12.65 6.69
CA SER A 5 -35.78 -11.49 6.09
C SER A 5 -34.65 -10.95 6.98
N VAL A 6 -34.83 -10.93 8.30
CA VAL A 6 -33.78 -10.52 9.25
C VAL A 6 -32.61 -11.50 9.27
N LEU A 7 -32.89 -12.82 9.23
CA LEU A 7 -31.86 -13.87 9.20
C LEU A 7 -31.01 -13.80 7.92
N LEU A 8 -31.65 -13.60 6.76
CA LEU A 8 -30.97 -13.44 5.48
C LEU A 8 -30.06 -12.20 5.44
N ILE A 9 -30.55 -11.05 5.94
CA ILE A 9 -29.76 -9.81 6.01
C ILE A 9 -28.54 -9.98 6.93
N ALA A 10 -28.72 -10.63 8.08
CA ALA A 10 -27.62 -10.93 8.99
C ALA A 10 -26.55 -11.81 8.31
N CYS A 11 -26.94 -12.91 7.65
CA CYS A 11 -26.01 -13.79 6.94
C CYS A 11 -25.22 -13.07 5.84
N ILE A 12 -25.85 -12.19 5.06
CA ILE A 12 -25.18 -11.43 4.00
C ILE A 12 -24.14 -10.46 4.58
N SER A 13 -24.47 -9.78 5.68
CA SER A 13 -23.56 -8.83 6.33
C SER A 13 -22.30 -9.52 6.88
N VAL A 14 -22.48 -10.70 7.49
CA VAL A 14 -21.39 -11.51 8.03
C VAL A 14 -20.50 -12.02 6.90
N ALA A 15 -21.08 -12.56 5.81
CA ALA A 15 -20.32 -13.04 4.66
C ALA A 15 -19.46 -11.94 4.02
N SER A 16 -19.98 -10.71 3.95
CA SER A 16 -19.26 -9.56 3.40
C SER A 16 -18.04 -9.17 4.25
N ALA A 17 -18.16 -9.27 5.58
CA ALA A 17 -17.06 -8.99 6.51
C ALA A 17 -15.90 -10.01 6.38
N PHE A 18 -16.20 -11.28 6.09
CA PHE A 18 -15.17 -12.32 5.90
C PHE A 18 -14.38 -12.21 4.58
N LEU A 19 -14.98 -11.57 3.57
CA LEU A 19 -14.31 -11.31 2.29
C LEU A 19 -13.38 -10.09 2.37
N GLN A 20 -13.69 -9.15 3.25
CA GLN A 20 -12.90 -7.95 3.40
C GLN A 20 -11.51 -8.28 3.92
N GLN A 21 -10.49 -7.84 3.19
CA GLN A 21 -9.10 -7.93 3.60
C GLN A 21 -8.50 -6.53 3.65
N SER A 22 -7.68 -6.25 4.66
CA SER A 22 -7.00 -4.96 4.84
C SER A 22 -5.53 -5.13 5.17
N VAL A 23 -4.75 -4.11 4.82
CA VAL A 23 -3.32 -4.02 5.09
C VAL A 23 -2.95 -2.57 5.37
N GLY A 24 -2.00 -2.36 6.29
CA GLY A 24 -1.47 -1.04 6.59
C GLY A 24 0.04 -1.06 6.76
N VAL A 25 0.69 -0.04 6.22
CA VAL A 25 2.13 0.17 6.28
C VAL A 25 2.43 1.58 6.75
N ARG A 26 3.50 1.72 7.55
CA ARG A 26 4.03 3.01 7.97
C ARG A 26 5.54 2.99 8.00
N GLY A 27 6.15 4.16 7.85
CA GLY A 27 7.60 4.29 7.88
C GLY A 27 8.05 5.71 7.55
N ARG A 28 9.32 5.84 7.19
CA ARG A 28 9.94 7.11 6.83
C ARG A 28 10.92 6.93 5.67
N LEU A 29 10.87 7.84 4.71
CA LEU A 29 11.82 7.89 3.60
C LEU A 29 12.80 9.05 3.79
N VAL A 30 14.06 8.80 3.47
CA VAL A 30 15.14 9.82 3.45
C VAL A 30 15.88 9.77 2.13
N CYS A 31 16.51 10.87 1.74
CA CYS A 31 17.40 10.97 0.60
C CYS A 31 18.74 11.52 1.09
N GLY A 32 19.70 10.63 1.32
CA GLY A 32 20.90 10.97 2.09
C GLY A 32 20.50 11.28 3.53
N ASP A 33 20.96 12.41 4.04
CA ASP A 33 20.69 12.85 5.40
C ASP A 33 19.40 13.69 5.53
N GLN A 34 18.72 13.95 4.41
CA GLN A 34 17.53 14.79 4.39
C GLN A 34 16.23 13.95 4.37
N PRO A 35 15.17 14.40 5.08
CA PRO A 35 13.84 13.85 4.90
C PRO A 35 13.38 13.92 3.45
N LEU A 36 12.83 12.84 2.91
CA LEU A 36 12.29 12.84 1.56
C LEU A 36 10.80 13.20 1.60
N SER A 37 10.51 14.49 1.47
CA SER A 37 9.14 15.02 1.43
C SER A 37 8.51 14.90 0.04
N GLY A 38 7.20 14.62 -0.01
CA GLY A 38 6.41 14.65 -1.25
C GLY A 38 6.59 13.47 -2.20
N ALA A 39 7.34 12.42 -1.82
CA ALA A 39 7.41 11.17 -2.58
C ALA A 39 6.04 10.51 -2.59
N THR A 40 5.63 9.94 -3.73
CA THR A 40 4.32 9.30 -3.87
C THR A 40 4.44 7.81 -3.54
N LEU A 41 3.52 7.28 -2.74
CA LEU A 41 3.46 5.88 -2.36
C LEU A 41 2.12 5.30 -2.77
N LYS A 42 2.13 4.08 -3.31
CA LYS A 42 0.92 3.32 -3.68
C LYS A 42 0.97 1.91 -3.11
N LEU A 43 -0.16 1.45 -2.57
CA LEU A 43 -0.37 0.04 -2.26
C LEU A 43 -1.11 -0.62 -3.42
N ILE A 44 -0.54 -1.69 -3.96
CA ILE A 44 -1.07 -2.44 -5.10
C ILE A 44 -1.27 -3.91 -4.69
N ASN A 45 -2.35 -4.52 -5.16
CA ASN A 45 -2.60 -5.97 -5.05
C ASN A 45 -2.34 -6.66 -6.39
N GLU A 46 -1.19 -7.29 -6.58
CA GLU A 46 -0.82 -7.86 -7.89
C GLU A 46 -1.40 -9.26 -8.17
N LYS A 47 -2.20 -9.82 -7.25
CA LYS A 47 -2.72 -11.19 -7.34
C LYS A 47 -3.43 -11.49 -8.66
N PHE A 48 -4.12 -10.50 -9.23
CA PHE A 48 -4.88 -10.62 -10.49
C PHE A 48 -4.48 -9.56 -11.54
N GLY A 49 -3.27 -9.00 -11.42
CA GLY A 49 -2.71 -8.06 -12.37
C GLY A 49 -2.29 -6.70 -11.77
N PRO A 50 -1.62 -5.86 -12.57
CA PRO A 50 -0.87 -4.69 -12.10
C PRO A 50 -1.71 -3.46 -11.73
N ASN A 51 -2.99 -3.41 -12.10
CA ASN A 51 -3.83 -2.21 -11.98
C ASN A 51 -4.74 -2.18 -10.74
N ASN A 52 -4.46 -3.00 -9.73
CA ASN A 52 -5.30 -3.08 -8.54
C ASN A 52 -4.74 -2.22 -7.41
N GLN A 53 -4.88 -0.90 -7.55
CA GLN A 53 -4.48 0.05 -6.50
C GLN A 53 -5.47 0.01 -5.33
N LEU A 54 -4.94 -0.20 -4.13
CA LEU A 54 -5.72 -0.20 -2.88
C LEU A 54 -5.74 1.18 -2.23
N ALA A 55 -4.61 1.90 -2.27
CA ALA A 55 -4.47 3.22 -1.66
C ALA A 55 -3.25 3.97 -2.22
N ALA A 56 -3.25 5.29 -2.08
CA ALA A 56 -2.11 6.14 -2.39
C ALA A 56 -1.94 7.25 -1.34
N THR A 57 -0.70 7.67 -1.07
CA THR A 57 -0.39 8.82 -0.21
C THR A 57 0.91 9.49 -0.66
N LYS A 58 1.28 10.60 -0.03
CA LYS A 58 2.60 11.22 -0.16
C LYS A 58 3.30 11.28 1.19
N THR A 59 4.64 11.25 1.19
CA THR A 59 5.40 11.51 2.41
C THR A 59 5.20 12.95 2.89
N ASP A 60 5.13 13.12 4.21
CA ASP A 60 5.04 14.44 4.84
C ASP A 60 6.38 15.21 4.78
N VAL A 61 6.40 16.41 5.36
CA VAL A 61 7.60 17.29 5.43
C VAL A 61 8.78 16.65 6.16
N PHE A 62 8.53 15.65 7.01
CA PHE A 62 9.55 14.89 7.74
C PHE A 62 9.86 13.54 7.07
N GLY A 63 9.31 13.27 5.90
CA GLY A 63 9.48 12.05 5.13
C GLY A 63 8.66 10.86 5.65
N ASN A 64 7.77 11.06 6.63
CA ASN A 64 6.95 9.98 7.17
C ASN A 64 5.78 9.66 6.24
N TYR A 65 5.35 8.40 6.27
CA TYR A 65 4.14 7.96 5.59
C TYR A 65 3.36 6.98 6.46
N VAL A 66 2.04 7.03 6.30
CA VAL A 66 1.09 6.03 6.79
C VAL A 66 0.12 5.77 5.65
N LEU A 67 -0.01 4.52 5.25
CA LEU A 67 -0.82 4.12 4.10
C LEU A 67 -1.53 2.80 4.42
N SER A 68 -2.84 2.78 4.21
CA SER A 68 -3.66 1.59 4.42
C SER A 68 -4.70 1.46 3.33
N GLY A 69 -5.02 0.24 2.96
CA GLY A 69 -6.05 -0.06 1.97
C GLY A 69 -6.60 -1.46 2.19
N GLY A 70 -7.68 -1.76 1.47
CA GLY A 70 -8.33 -3.06 1.56
C GLY A 70 -9.29 -3.29 0.42
N ILE A 71 -9.62 -4.55 0.19
CA ILE A 71 -10.54 -4.98 -0.87
C ILE A 71 -11.27 -6.24 -0.43
N GLY A 72 -12.54 -6.36 -0.82
CA GLY A 72 -13.32 -7.59 -0.65
C GLY A 72 -12.85 -8.64 -1.65
N GLN A 73 -12.11 -9.65 -1.20
CA GLN A 73 -11.57 -10.69 -2.06
C GLN A 73 -11.59 -12.06 -1.37
N ILE A 74 -11.96 -13.09 -2.13
CA ILE A 74 -11.96 -14.48 -1.62
C ILE A 74 -10.51 -14.96 -1.43
N PHE A 75 -9.67 -14.74 -2.43
CA PHE A 75 -8.26 -15.15 -2.41
C PHE A 75 -7.39 -14.19 -1.61
N GLY A 76 -6.29 -14.70 -1.04
CA GLY A 76 -5.30 -13.86 -0.36
C GLY A 76 -4.71 -12.79 -1.28
N LEU A 77 -4.36 -11.65 -0.69
CA LEU A 77 -3.77 -10.52 -1.42
C LEU A 77 -2.26 -10.71 -1.61
N ASP A 78 -1.73 -10.23 -2.73
CA ASP A 78 -0.29 -10.09 -2.97
C ASP A 78 0.05 -8.60 -2.95
N ILE A 79 0.46 -8.10 -1.78
CA ILE A 79 0.60 -6.68 -1.52
C ILE A 79 2.00 -6.19 -1.86
N LYS A 80 2.06 -5.20 -2.76
CA LYS A 80 3.27 -4.46 -3.05
C LYS A 80 3.10 -2.97 -2.73
N MET A 81 4.16 -2.37 -2.26
CA MET A 81 4.30 -0.92 -2.06
C MET A 81 5.18 -0.36 -3.16
N LYS A 82 4.61 0.50 -3.99
CA LYS A 82 5.33 1.25 -5.03
C LYS A 82 5.67 2.64 -4.50
N ILE A 83 6.94 3.03 -4.63
CA ILE A 83 7.47 4.33 -4.22
C ILE A 83 7.94 5.06 -5.46
N TYR A 84 7.45 6.28 -5.65
CA TYR A 84 7.83 7.18 -6.73
C TYR A 84 8.63 8.34 -6.14
N THR A 85 9.88 8.49 -6.57
CA THR A 85 10.79 9.50 -6.04
C THR A 85 11.77 10.05 -7.06
N SER A 86 12.07 11.35 -6.95
CA SER A 86 13.11 12.04 -7.68
C SER A 86 14.46 12.09 -6.92
N CYS A 87 14.61 11.37 -5.80
CA CYS A 87 15.86 11.33 -5.04
C CYS A 87 17.06 10.91 -5.91
N ASN A 88 18.15 11.70 -5.85
CA ASN A 88 19.35 11.60 -6.69
C ASN A 88 19.13 11.82 -8.20
N LYS A 89 18.05 12.51 -8.63
CA LYS A 89 17.87 12.94 -10.03
C LYS A 89 18.12 14.43 -10.20
N ALA A 90 18.90 14.77 -11.23
CA ALA A 90 19.20 16.14 -11.62
C ALA A 90 18.10 16.80 -12.47
N VAL A 91 17.20 16.01 -13.08
CA VAL A 91 16.13 16.49 -13.98
C VAL A 91 14.78 15.92 -13.56
N MET A 92 13.78 16.78 -13.35
CA MET A 92 12.47 16.48 -12.74
C MET A 92 11.46 15.75 -13.65
N LEU A 93 11.81 15.36 -14.87
CA LEU A 93 10.83 14.87 -15.85
C LEU A 93 10.32 13.43 -15.59
N CYS A 94 11.06 12.62 -14.83
CA CYS A 94 10.67 11.25 -14.53
C CYS A 94 11.08 10.83 -13.11
N ASP A 95 10.22 10.10 -12.42
CA ASP A 95 10.48 9.53 -11.11
C ASP A 95 11.14 8.15 -11.22
N ARG A 96 11.84 7.76 -10.14
CA ARG A 96 12.27 6.38 -9.89
C ARG A 96 11.08 5.64 -9.28
N GLU A 97 10.75 4.48 -9.80
CA GLU A 97 9.73 3.58 -9.25
C GLU A 97 10.41 2.40 -8.56
N ILE A 98 10.25 2.31 -7.24
CA ILE A 98 10.76 1.21 -6.43
C ILE A 98 9.56 0.38 -5.96
N THR A 99 9.58 -0.92 -6.21
CA THR A 99 8.53 -1.86 -5.78
C THR A 99 9.04 -2.76 -4.65
N LEU A 100 8.37 -2.73 -3.50
CA LEU A 100 8.70 -3.54 -2.33
C LEU A 100 7.52 -4.44 -1.94
N GLY A 101 7.78 -5.71 -1.66
CA GLY A 101 6.75 -6.63 -1.16
C GLY A 101 6.45 -6.39 0.31
N ILE A 102 5.17 -6.44 0.68
CA ILE A 102 4.74 -6.45 2.09
C ILE A 102 4.44 -7.89 2.49
N PRO A 103 5.00 -8.39 3.60
CA PRO A 103 4.74 -9.76 4.05
C PRO A 103 3.24 -10.01 4.29
N GLY A 104 2.72 -11.10 3.71
CA GLY A 104 1.28 -11.40 3.74
C GLY A 104 0.69 -11.61 5.14
N ASN A 105 1.51 -11.88 6.16
CA ASN A 105 1.06 -12.01 7.55
C ASN A 105 0.59 -10.68 8.18
N PHE A 106 0.80 -9.55 7.50
CA PHE A 106 0.22 -8.25 7.88
C PHE A 106 -1.12 -7.96 7.19
N VAL A 107 -1.59 -8.85 6.30
CA VAL A 107 -2.92 -8.77 5.70
C VAL A 107 -3.91 -9.50 6.61
N THR A 108 -4.98 -8.81 7.02
CA THR A 108 -6.00 -9.37 7.91
C THR A 108 -7.38 -9.36 7.28
N ARG A 109 -8.21 -10.37 7.60
CA ARG A 109 -9.61 -10.48 7.11
C ARG A 109 -10.57 -9.62 7.94
N THR A 110 -10.38 -8.31 7.82
CA THR A 110 -11.10 -7.27 8.56
C THR A 110 -11.24 -6.03 7.69
N ASP A 111 -12.24 -5.22 7.97
CA ASP A 111 -12.46 -3.90 7.36
C ASP A 111 -11.41 -2.85 7.78
N ARG A 112 -10.78 -3.07 8.93
CA ARG A 112 -9.76 -2.19 9.51
C ARG A 112 -8.43 -2.90 9.66
N VAL A 113 -7.34 -2.15 9.52
CA VAL A 113 -5.98 -2.65 9.76
C VAL A 113 -5.82 -3.02 11.23
N VAL A 114 -5.53 -4.28 11.49
CA VAL A 114 -5.23 -4.78 12.84
C VAL A 114 -3.73 -4.74 13.11
N ASN A 115 -2.93 -5.17 12.13
CA ASN A 115 -1.47 -5.26 12.24
C ASN A 115 -0.80 -4.31 11.25
N TRP A 116 -0.01 -3.38 11.77
CA TRP A 116 0.75 -2.43 10.96
C TRP A 116 2.12 -2.97 10.62
N PHE A 117 2.43 -3.07 9.32
CA PHE A 117 3.80 -3.32 8.87
C PHE A 117 4.65 -2.06 9.07
N ASN A 118 5.74 -2.19 9.83
CA ASN A 118 6.70 -1.10 10.04
C ASN A 118 7.83 -1.21 9.01
N GLY A 119 7.81 -0.31 8.01
CA GLY A 119 8.84 -0.22 6.97
C GLY A 119 10.15 0.43 7.45
N GLY A 120 10.20 0.93 8.68
CA GLY A 120 11.39 1.56 9.25
C GLY A 120 11.76 2.88 8.54
N VAL A 121 13.05 3.20 8.57
CA VAL A 121 13.63 4.33 7.84
C VAL A 121 14.37 3.78 6.63
N LEU A 122 13.95 4.16 5.42
CA LEU A 122 14.57 3.69 4.18
C LEU A 122 15.20 4.84 3.42
N ASN A 123 16.51 4.73 3.17
CA ASN A 123 17.24 5.70 2.38
C ASN A 123 17.10 5.40 0.88
N MET A 124 16.48 6.32 0.15
CA MET A 124 16.24 6.18 -1.28
C MET A 124 17.51 6.32 -2.12
N GLN A 125 18.69 6.59 -1.54
CA GLN A 125 19.95 6.55 -2.27
C GLN A 125 20.39 5.13 -2.64
N PHE A 126 19.82 4.10 -2.00
CA PHE A 126 20.05 2.72 -2.41
C PHE A 126 19.67 2.51 -3.88
N LYS A 127 20.41 1.61 -4.54
CA LYS A 127 20.08 1.08 -5.86
C LYS A 127 19.33 -0.22 -5.67
N PHE A 128 18.07 -0.23 -6.09
CA PHE A 128 17.22 -1.41 -6.03
C PHE A 128 17.36 -2.16 -7.36
N LYS A 129 17.44 -3.49 -7.30
CA LYS A 129 17.70 -4.35 -8.47
C LYS A 129 16.60 -4.22 -9.53
N ASP A 130 15.35 -4.10 -9.10
CA ASP A 130 14.17 -4.06 -9.95
C ASP A 130 13.53 -2.65 -9.92
N GLU A 131 14.37 -1.61 -9.95
CA GLU A 131 13.91 -0.22 -10.05
C GLU A 131 13.53 0.12 -11.49
N GLU A 132 12.36 0.73 -11.67
CA GLU A 132 11.88 1.20 -12.96
C GLU A 132 11.94 2.73 -13.04
N THR A 133 11.79 3.28 -14.25
CA THR A 133 11.63 4.72 -14.45
C THR A 133 10.21 5.01 -14.88
N SER A 134 9.51 5.84 -14.10
CA SER A 134 8.15 6.27 -14.40
C SER A 134 8.16 7.72 -14.87
N CYS A 135 7.81 7.95 -16.12
CA CYS A 135 7.73 9.27 -16.74
C CYS A 135 6.26 9.59 -17.01
N LEU A 136 5.84 10.82 -16.72
CA LEU A 136 4.47 11.34 -16.91
C LEU A 136 3.44 10.76 -15.91
N HIS A 137 2.83 11.65 -15.13
CA HIS A 137 1.65 11.37 -14.29
C HIS A 137 0.41 11.98 -14.93
#